data_AF-A0AAV5HJF9-F1
#
_entry.id   AF-A0AAV5HJF9-F1
#
_cell.length_a   1.000
_cell.length_b   1.000
_cell.length_c   1.000
_cell.angle_alpha   90.00
_cell.angle_beta   90.00
_cell.angle_gamma   90.00
#
_symmetry.space_group_name_H-M   'P 1'
#
loop_
_entity.id
_entity.type
_entity.pdbx_description
1 polymer ?
#
loop_
_entity_poly.entity_id
_entity_poly.type
_entity_poly.pdbx_seq_one_letter_code
_entity_poly.pdbx_strand_id
1 'polypeptide(L)'
;MEVIEISSSSPEKETNGTPVRSVFCLKRRIDMERIDLTEDCFVLDFNPFDSFDTSNISGKSDSVDAPDLSVIAEKGQVACRDYPHSRHLCLSFPFETTPHEKYCELCYCYVCDSAAPCKYWTVPNGTHCHALDLEGWRDQRKLMKKKPVAHE
;
A
#
# COMPACT_ATOMS: atom_id res chain seq x y z
N MET A 1 51.22 -51.62 0.35
CA MET A 1 50.80 -50.26 0.75
C MET A 1 51.02 -49.39 -0.47
N GLU A 2 49.94 -49.11 -1.18
CA GLU A 2 49.88 -48.13 -2.27
C GLU A 2 48.53 -47.42 -2.09
N VAL A 3 48.57 -46.09 -1.99
CA VAL A 3 47.39 -45.25 -1.85
C VAL A 3 47.14 -44.66 -3.24
N ILE A 4 45.99 -44.95 -3.83
CA ILE A 4 45.59 -44.42 -5.14
C ILE A 4 44.70 -43.21 -4.87
N GLU A 5 45.21 -42.02 -5.18
CA GLU A 5 44.44 -40.77 -5.17
C GLU A 5 43.52 -40.70 -6.39
N ILE A 6 42.22 -40.54 -6.18
CA ILE A 6 41.23 -40.37 -7.24
C ILE A 6 40.93 -38.87 -7.36
N SER A 7 41.54 -38.22 -8.34
CA SER A 7 41.17 -36.85 -8.74
C SER A 7 39.83 -36.88 -9.49
N SER A 8 38.79 -36.32 -8.88
CA SER A 8 37.46 -36.21 -9.48
C SER A 8 37.36 -34.91 -10.27
N SER A 9 37.55 -34.97 -11.59
CA SER A 9 37.27 -33.83 -12.48
C SER A 9 35.75 -33.67 -12.63
N SER A 10 35.20 -32.54 -12.20
CA SER A 10 33.81 -32.17 -12.51
C SER A 10 33.74 -31.22 -13.71
N PRO A 11 32.75 -31.39 -14.60
CA PRO A 11 32.63 -30.63 -15.83
C PRO A 11 32.08 -29.22 -15.58
N GLU A 12 32.60 -28.32 -16.38
CA GLU A 12 32.28 -26.90 -16.51
C GLU A 12 30.79 -26.72 -16.84
N LYS A 13 30.06 -26.01 -15.98
CA LYS A 13 28.70 -25.54 -16.28
C LYS A 13 28.79 -24.05 -16.55
N GLU A 14 28.61 -23.66 -17.82
CA GLU A 14 28.32 -22.29 -18.19
C GLU A 14 27.00 -21.85 -17.53
N THR A 15 27.09 -21.10 -16.44
CA THR A 15 25.93 -20.39 -15.89
C THR A 15 25.84 -19.05 -16.61
N ASN A 16 25.08 -19.02 -17.71
CA ASN A 16 24.70 -17.80 -18.39
C ASN A 16 23.64 -17.02 -17.57
N GLY A 17 23.98 -16.72 -16.33
CA GLY A 17 23.26 -15.78 -15.48
C GLY A 17 23.96 -14.44 -15.55
N THR A 18 23.21 -13.35 -15.61
CA THR A 18 23.77 -11.98 -15.52
C THR A 18 24.74 -11.92 -14.34
N PRO A 19 25.99 -11.49 -14.53
CA PRO A 19 26.95 -11.38 -13.44
C PRO A 19 26.31 -10.58 -12.31
N VAL A 20 26.33 -11.13 -11.09
CA VAL A 20 25.84 -10.42 -9.89
C VAL A 20 26.76 -9.21 -9.69
N ARG A 21 26.27 -8.04 -10.09
CA ARG A 21 26.99 -6.76 -9.95
C ARG A 21 27.06 -6.41 -8.47
N SER A 22 28.19 -5.88 -8.01
CA SER A 22 28.34 -5.43 -6.63
C SER A 22 27.32 -4.32 -6.33
N VAL A 23 26.68 -4.38 -5.17
CA VAL A 23 25.77 -3.32 -4.72
C VAL A 23 26.57 -2.02 -4.59
N PHE A 24 26.23 -1.03 -5.39
CA PHE A 24 26.88 0.28 -5.39
C PHE A 24 26.08 1.27 -4.54
N CYS A 25 26.75 1.87 -3.56
CA CYS A 25 26.17 2.92 -2.72
C CYS A 25 26.67 4.29 -3.17
N LEU A 26 25.76 5.15 -3.62
CA LEU A 26 26.01 6.52 -4.01
C LEU A 26 26.17 7.42 -2.79
N LYS A 27 27.35 8.00 -2.63
CA LYS A 27 27.70 8.83 -1.45
C LYS A 27 27.41 10.32 -1.61
N ARG A 28 27.45 10.86 -2.83
CA ARG A 28 27.29 12.29 -3.10
C ARG A 28 26.32 12.52 -4.24
N ARG A 29 25.41 13.48 -4.07
CA ARG A 29 24.41 13.84 -5.10
C ARG A 29 25.01 14.26 -6.45
N ILE A 30 26.19 14.89 -6.43
CA ILE A 30 26.88 15.36 -7.65
C ILE A 30 27.22 14.19 -8.59
N ASP A 31 27.41 12.99 -8.04
CA ASP A 31 27.77 11.82 -8.84
C ASP A 31 26.54 11.13 -9.47
N MET A 32 25.30 11.55 -9.14
CA MET A 32 24.05 10.90 -9.56
C MET A 32 23.90 10.79 -11.08
N GLU A 33 24.08 11.90 -11.81
CA GLU A 33 23.95 11.92 -13.27
C GLU A 33 24.96 10.97 -13.95
N ARG A 34 26.19 10.91 -13.42
CA ARG A 34 27.22 10.00 -13.93
C ARG A 34 26.84 8.53 -13.71
N ILE A 35 26.20 8.23 -12.59
CA ILE A 35 25.87 6.86 -12.20
C ILE A 35 24.58 6.38 -12.89
N ASP A 36 23.60 7.27 -13.11
CA ASP A 36 22.39 6.97 -13.89
C ASP A 36 22.70 6.51 -15.32
N LEU A 37 23.84 6.94 -15.87
CA LEU A 37 24.31 6.51 -17.19
C LEU A 37 24.96 5.13 -17.20
N THR A 38 25.41 4.63 -16.04
CA THR A 38 26.19 3.39 -15.94
C THR A 38 25.49 2.27 -15.20
N GLU A 39 24.60 2.60 -14.26
CA GLU A 39 23.96 1.65 -13.35
C GLU A 39 22.44 1.80 -13.41
N ASP A 40 21.74 0.68 -13.62
CA ASP A 40 20.27 0.65 -13.65
C ASP A 40 19.66 0.80 -12.24
N CYS A 41 20.42 0.52 -11.18
CA CYS A 41 19.97 0.59 -9.79
C CYS A 41 21.16 0.77 -8.83
N PHE A 42 21.06 1.75 -7.92
CA PHE A 42 22.05 2.00 -6.88
C PHE A 42 21.38 2.46 -5.58
N VAL A 43 22.05 2.22 -4.45
CA VAL A 43 21.56 2.61 -3.12
C VAL A 43 22.04 4.02 -2.81
N LEU A 44 21.15 4.91 -2.38
CA LEU A 44 21.55 6.22 -1.87
C LEU A 44 22.04 6.06 -0.43
N ASP A 45 23.27 6.48 -0.16
CA ASP A 45 23.86 6.49 1.19
C ASP A 45 23.52 7.79 1.95
N PHE A 46 22.58 8.57 1.41
CA PHE A 46 22.08 9.83 1.96
C PHE A 46 20.58 9.94 1.68
N ASN A 47 19.88 10.77 2.45
CA ASN A 47 18.46 11.00 2.20
C ASN A 47 18.28 11.89 0.95
N PRO A 48 17.61 11.41 -0.11
CA PRO A 48 17.35 12.20 -1.32
C PRO A 48 16.54 13.48 -1.05
N PHE A 49 15.87 13.57 0.10
CA PHE A 49 14.99 14.69 0.46
C PHE A 49 15.59 15.64 1.49
N ASP A 50 16.86 15.53 1.91
CA ASP A 50 17.46 16.48 2.88
C ASP A 50 17.48 17.94 2.40
N SER A 51 17.29 18.21 1.10
CA SER A 51 17.15 19.56 0.55
C SER A 51 15.71 20.01 0.37
N PHE A 52 14.75 19.12 0.63
CA PHE A 52 13.33 19.38 0.55
C PHE A 52 12.80 19.55 1.97
N ASP A 53 12.04 20.61 2.20
CA ASP A 53 11.48 20.86 3.53
C ASP A 53 10.28 19.92 3.76
N THR A 54 10.59 18.69 4.19
CA THR A 54 9.59 17.67 4.54
C THR A 54 8.91 17.97 5.88
N SER A 55 9.24 19.08 6.54
CA SER A 55 8.63 19.50 7.81
C SER A 55 7.12 19.76 7.71
N ASN A 56 6.58 19.95 6.49
CA ASN A 56 5.13 19.99 6.25
C ASN A 56 4.48 18.62 6.05
N ILE A 57 5.28 17.56 5.83
CA ILE A 57 4.81 16.20 5.52
C ILE A 57 5.04 15.25 6.70
N SER A 58 6.15 15.43 7.42
CA SER A 58 6.38 14.80 8.71
C SER A 58 5.61 15.56 9.76
N GLY A 59 4.45 15.04 10.15
CA GLY A 59 3.87 15.41 11.44
C GLY A 59 4.94 15.16 12.50
N LYS A 60 5.47 16.23 13.09
CA LYS A 60 6.40 16.16 14.22
C LYS A 60 5.72 15.39 15.35
N SER A 61 5.96 14.09 15.42
CA SER A 61 5.60 13.28 16.57
C SER A 61 6.88 12.66 17.11
N ASP A 62 7.51 13.34 18.07
CA ASP A 62 8.55 12.77 18.96
C ASP A 62 7.94 11.76 19.97
N SER A 63 6.80 11.13 19.63
CA SER A 63 6.15 10.12 20.45
C SER A 63 6.74 8.75 20.15
N VAL A 64 6.93 7.95 21.19
CA VAL A 64 7.39 6.53 21.11
C VAL A 64 6.45 5.65 20.27
N ASP A 65 5.27 6.14 19.92
CA ASP A 65 4.25 5.49 19.09
C ASP A 65 4.16 6.07 17.66
N ALA A 66 5.19 6.79 17.22
CA ALA A 66 5.24 7.31 15.85
C ALA A 66 5.29 6.13 14.86
N PRO A 67 4.53 6.21 13.75
CA PRO A 67 4.59 5.17 12.73
C PRO A 67 6.00 5.07 12.15
N ASP A 68 6.53 3.85 12.06
CA ASP A 68 7.84 3.55 11.47
C ASP A 68 7.93 3.94 9.98
N LEU A 69 6.78 4.17 9.35
CA LEU A 69 6.66 4.50 7.94
C LEU A 69 5.93 5.83 7.75
N SER A 70 6.48 6.69 6.89
CA SER A 70 5.87 7.95 6.48
C SER A 70 5.78 8.05 4.95
N VAL A 71 4.62 8.48 4.45
CA VAL A 71 4.42 8.73 3.02
C VAL A 71 4.85 10.16 2.72
N ILE A 72 5.99 10.32 2.05
CA ILE A 72 6.62 11.62 1.78
C ILE A 72 6.21 12.24 0.44
N ALA A 73 5.58 11.48 -0.45
CA ALA A 73 5.08 11.95 -1.72
C ALA A 73 4.02 10.99 -2.27
N GLU A 74 3.09 11.53 -3.03
CA GLU A 74 2.06 10.79 -3.76
C GLU A 74 1.99 11.34 -5.19
N LYS A 75 1.80 10.47 -6.19
CA LYS A 75 1.59 10.87 -7.58
C LYS A 75 0.47 10.03 -8.20
N GLY A 76 -0.50 10.71 -8.81
CA GLY A 76 -1.64 10.07 -9.47
C GLY A 76 -2.88 10.05 -8.59
N GLN A 77 -3.85 9.18 -8.93
CA GLN A 77 -5.10 9.01 -8.20
C GLN A 77 -5.01 7.81 -7.26
N VAL A 78 -5.58 7.94 -6.06
CA VAL A 78 -5.60 6.92 -5.02
C VAL A 78 -6.97 6.25 -4.97
N ALA A 79 -7.03 4.94 -5.16
CA ALA A 79 -8.29 4.17 -5.20
C ALA A 79 -9.21 4.41 -3.99
N CYS A 80 -8.64 4.51 -2.79
CA CYS A 80 -9.35 4.66 -1.53
C CYS A 80 -9.70 6.12 -1.15
N ARG A 81 -9.45 7.07 -2.05
CA ARG A 81 -9.73 8.49 -1.85
C ARG A 81 -10.41 9.12 -3.07
N ASP A 82 -9.90 8.84 -4.26
CA ASP A 82 -10.21 9.55 -5.50
C ASP A 82 -11.15 8.75 -6.45
N TYR A 83 -11.48 7.50 -6.09
CA TYR A 83 -12.45 6.66 -6.80
C TYR A 83 -13.56 6.16 -5.87
N PRO A 84 -14.72 5.74 -6.39
CA PRO A 84 -15.76 5.12 -5.57
C PRO A 84 -15.23 3.93 -4.77
N HIS A 85 -15.33 3.99 -3.44
CA HIS A 85 -14.79 2.97 -2.54
C HIS A 85 -15.76 2.66 -1.40
N SER A 86 -15.71 1.43 -0.88
CA SER A 86 -16.49 1.08 0.30
C SER A 86 -15.99 1.88 1.49
N ARG A 87 -16.91 2.34 2.32
CA ARG A 87 -16.56 3.25 3.40
C ARG A 87 -15.48 2.75 4.37
N HIS A 88 -15.37 1.45 4.64
CA HIS A 88 -14.30 0.91 5.48
C HIS A 88 -12.90 1.01 4.86
N LEU A 89 -12.80 1.35 3.58
CA LEU A 89 -11.53 1.61 2.88
C LEU A 89 -11.22 3.11 2.77
N CYS A 90 -12.08 4.01 3.28
CA CYS A 90 -11.94 5.44 3.07
C CYS A 90 -10.70 6.00 3.75
N LEU A 91 -9.75 6.54 2.98
CA LEU A 91 -8.55 7.18 3.53
C LEU A 91 -8.83 8.58 4.10
N SER A 92 -9.87 9.27 3.64
CA SER A 92 -10.28 10.56 4.20
C SER A 92 -10.95 10.41 5.57
N PHE A 93 -11.58 9.26 5.83
CA PHE A 93 -12.26 8.95 7.09
C PHE A 93 -11.95 7.51 7.56
N PRO A 94 -10.70 7.24 8.00
CA PRO A 94 -10.30 5.92 8.50
C PRO A 94 -11.13 5.50 9.71
N PHE A 95 -11.38 4.20 9.87
CA PHE A 95 -12.22 3.69 10.96
C PHE A 95 -11.52 3.79 12.32
N GLU A 96 -10.20 3.70 12.33
CA GLU A 96 -9.36 3.75 13.51
C GLU A 96 -9.38 5.13 14.19
N THR A 97 -9.60 6.19 13.40
CA THR A 97 -9.46 7.58 13.86
C THR A 97 -10.74 8.41 13.71
N THR A 98 -11.73 7.92 12.97
CA THR A 98 -12.96 8.67 12.70
C THR A 98 -14.22 7.87 13.01
N PRO A 99 -15.31 8.52 13.44
CA PRO A 99 -16.58 7.83 13.63
C PRO A 99 -17.03 7.10 12.37
N HIS A 100 -17.58 5.90 12.54
CA HIS A 100 -18.04 5.07 11.44
C HIS A 100 -19.27 5.66 10.72
N GLU A 101 -19.86 6.76 11.17
CA GLU A 101 -20.98 7.40 10.48
C GLU A 101 -20.54 8.43 9.43
N LYS A 102 -19.30 8.95 9.52
CA LYS A 102 -18.76 9.93 8.57
C LYS A 102 -18.50 9.29 7.20
N TYR A 103 -18.46 10.05 6.12
CA TYR A 103 -18.13 9.52 4.79
C TYR A 103 -17.66 10.66 3.88
N CYS A 104 -16.89 10.32 2.83
CA CYS A 104 -16.58 11.27 1.76
C CYS A 104 -17.55 11.10 0.59
N GLU A 105 -17.48 12.01 -0.39
CA GLU A 105 -18.36 12.04 -1.57
C GLU A 105 -18.25 10.79 -2.43
N LEU A 106 -17.13 10.07 -2.36
CA LEU A 106 -16.86 8.85 -3.13
C LEU A 106 -17.10 7.56 -2.33
N CYS A 107 -17.53 7.67 -1.06
CA CYS A 107 -17.90 6.50 -0.29
C CYS A 107 -19.20 5.86 -0.80
N TYR A 108 -19.23 4.54 -0.82
CA TYR A 108 -20.46 3.76 -0.95
C TYR A 108 -20.67 2.82 0.23
N CYS A 109 -21.94 2.46 0.44
CA CYS A 109 -22.34 1.44 1.40
C CYS A 109 -21.97 0.05 0.88
N TYR A 110 -21.09 -0.65 1.62
CA TYR A 110 -20.64 -1.99 1.24
C TYR A 110 -21.80 -2.99 1.05
N VAL A 111 -22.86 -2.89 1.87
CA VAL A 111 -23.99 -3.82 1.84
C VAL A 111 -24.96 -3.52 0.69
N CYS A 112 -25.24 -2.24 0.45
CA CYS A 112 -26.23 -1.79 -0.53
C CYS A 112 -25.65 -1.54 -1.93
N ASP A 113 -24.32 -1.43 -2.07
CA ASP A 113 -23.64 -0.97 -3.29
C ASP A 113 -24.22 0.36 -3.83
N SER A 114 -24.64 1.25 -2.92
CA SER A 114 -25.18 2.59 -3.21
C SER A 114 -24.30 3.67 -2.58
N ALA A 115 -24.33 4.89 -3.12
CA ALA A 115 -23.64 6.04 -2.52
C ALA A 115 -23.97 6.17 -1.02
N ALA A 116 -22.95 6.48 -0.22
CA ALA A 116 -23.14 6.74 1.21
C ALA A 116 -23.77 8.14 1.40
N PRO A 117 -24.74 8.29 2.31
CA PRO A 117 -25.29 7.27 3.19
C PRO A 117 -26.46 6.52 2.53
N CYS A 118 -26.57 5.21 2.78
CA CYS A 118 -27.77 4.44 2.39
C CYS A 118 -28.91 4.58 3.43
N LYS A 119 -30.10 4.07 3.12
CA LYS A 119 -31.27 4.08 4.04
C LYS A 119 -31.01 3.44 5.41
N TYR A 120 -30.07 2.49 5.51
CA TYR A 120 -29.74 1.77 6.73
C TYR A 120 -28.40 2.22 7.34
N TRP A 121 -27.90 3.40 6.96
CA TRP A 121 -26.55 3.83 7.33
C TRP A 121 -26.31 3.84 8.84
N THR A 122 -27.12 4.57 9.59
CA THR A 122 -27.00 4.77 11.05
C THR A 122 -28.10 4.06 11.86
N VAL A 123 -28.75 3.03 11.30
CA VAL A 123 -29.91 2.39 11.93
C VAL A 123 -29.48 1.44 13.06
N PRO A 124 -30.01 1.56 14.30
CA PRO A 124 -29.53 0.84 15.49
C PRO A 124 -29.44 -0.70 15.40
N ASN A 125 -30.23 -1.34 14.54
CA ASN A 125 -30.32 -2.80 14.37
C ASN A 125 -29.87 -3.27 12.97
N GLY A 126 -28.89 -2.59 12.39
CA GLY A 126 -28.40 -2.93 11.04
C GLY A 126 -27.52 -1.84 10.47
N THR A 127 -26.64 -1.26 11.29
CA THR A 127 -25.86 -0.06 10.97
C THR A 127 -24.85 -0.35 9.87
N HIS A 128 -25.22 -0.07 8.62
CA HIS A 128 -24.38 -0.36 7.45
C HIS A 128 -23.08 0.45 7.42
N CYS A 129 -22.99 1.54 8.20
CA CYS A 129 -21.78 2.35 8.26
C CYS A 129 -20.60 1.60 8.91
N HIS A 130 -20.84 0.52 9.67
CA HIS A 130 -19.82 -0.38 10.21
C HIS A 130 -19.48 -1.56 9.27
N ALA A 131 -20.04 -1.60 8.07
CA ALA A 131 -19.89 -2.74 7.19
C ALA A 131 -18.45 -2.90 6.66
N LEU A 132 -17.88 -4.08 6.91
CA LEU A 132 -16.54 -4.53 6.52
C LEU A 132 -16.63 -5.69 5.53
N ASP A 133 -15.53 -6.04 4.85
CA ASP A 133 -15.47 -7.23 3.98
C ASP A 133 -15.33 -8.57 4.76
N LEU A 134 -16.15 -8.75 5.78
CA LEU A 134 -16.19 -9.93 6.64
C LEU A 134 -17.40 -10.81 6.31
N GLU A 135 -17.35 -12.08 6.70
CA GLU A 135 -18.30 -13.13 6.31
C GLU A 135 -19.79 -12.72 6.51
N GLY A 136 -20.14 -12.16 7.67
CA GLY A 136 -21.51 -11.71 7.94
C GLY A 136 -22.00 -10.59 7.01
N TRP A 137 -21.17 -9.59 6.73
CA TRP A 137 -21.51 -8.49 5.83
C TRP A 137 -21.51 -8.93 4.37
N ARG A 138 -20.61 -9.84 3.98
CA ARG A 138 -20.58 -10.46 2.65
C ARG A 138 -21.89 -11.16 2.34
N ASP A 139 -22.45 -11.87 3.30
CA ASP A 139 -23.73 -12.56 3.12
C ASP A 139 -24.91 -11.58 3.06
N GLN A 140 -24.93 -10.55 3.91
CA GLN A 140 -25.92 -9.48 3.81
C GLN A 140 -25.87 -8.77 2.45
N ARG A 141 -24.68 -8.48 1.92
CA ARG A 141 -24.49 -7.89 0.59
C ARG A 141 -25.03 -8.80 -0.51
N LYS A 142 -24.73 -10.10 -0.47
CA LYS A 142 -25.29 -11.09 -1.42
C LYS A 142 -26.81 -11.13 -1.36
N LEU A 143 -27.41 -11.03 -0.16
CA LEU A 143 -28.85 -11.00 0.01
C LEU A 143 -29.48 -9.73 -0.57
N MET A 144 -28.86 -8.56 -0.38
CA MET A 144 -29.34 -7.31 -0.96
C MET A 144 -29.27 -7.31 -2.49
N LYS A 145 -28.23 -7.90 -3.09
CA LYS A 145 -28.12 -8.06 -4.55
C LYS A 145 -29.21 -8.93 -5.18
N LYS A 146 -29.81 -9.83 -4.39
CA LYS A 146 -30.91 -10.70 -4.85
C LYS A 146 -32.28 -10.03 -4.71
N LYS A 147 -32.40 -8.95 -3.93
CA LYS A 147 -33.65 -8.20 -3.84
C LYS A 147 -33.82 -7.38 -5.11
N PRO A 148 -35.02 -7.36 -5.73
CA PRO A 148 -35.29 -6.40 -6.79
C PRO A 148 -35.08 -4.98 -6.21
N VAL A 149 -34.35 -4.14 -6.92
CA VAL A 149 -34.18 -2.74 -6.56
C VAL A 149 -35.57 -2.11 -6.65
N ALA A 150 -36.20 -1.87 -5.49
CA ALA A 150 -37.40 -1.07 -5.42
C ALA A 150 -37.00 0.37 -5.76
N HIS A 151 -37.29 0.77 -7.00
CA HIS A 151 -37.32 2.18 -7.35
C HIS A 151 -38.54 2.80 -6.65
N GLU A 152 -38.28 3.58 -5.60
CA GLU A 152 -39.20 4.60 -5.07
C GLU A 152 -38.86 5.95 -5.70
#